data_AF-A0A1V2YM19-F1
#
_entry.id   AF-A0A1V2YM19-F1
#
_cell.length_a   1.000
_cell.length_b   1.000
_cell.length_c   1.000
_cell.angle_alpha   90.00
_cell.angle_beta   90.00
_cell.angle_gamma   90.00
#
_symmetry.space_group_name_H-M   'P 1'
#
loop_
_entity.id
_entity.type
_entity.pdbx_description
1 polymer ?
#
loop_
_entity_poly.entity_id
_entity_poly.type
_entity_poly.pdbx_seq_one_letter_code
_entity_poly.pdbx_strand_id
1 'polypeptide(L)'
;MATFREFSHYTRDRSIEDRKRHRELIESSIKDNISNLISEKSIIKNVDNKVVKIPLKGLKEYYFKFGKNEEGVCSLMDEVKKGDKILISDDTLMGASDEEGVDIYESEITLDEAINILFEDCNLPNLRNKKYTEIELDAGFKKKGIVRKGIYPRLAKKHMLKIKRRNRPFRNTDIRYYNKKTRKIRHSNAVIICIMDTSGSMGHTKKYLARSFYFLLYQFSMNSYPNNLKNS
;
A
#
# COMPACT_ATOMS: atom_id res chain seq x y z
N MET A 1 23.88 -10.04 -17.95
CA MET A 1 23.31 -9.48 -19.19
C MET A 1 23.60 -7.99 -19.19
N ALA A 2 24.36 -7.48 -20.16
CA ALA A 2 24.66 -6.05 -20.24
C ALA A 2 23.46 -5.32 -20.86
N THR A 3 22.74 -4.52 -20.08
CA THR A 3 21.68 -3.65 -20.58
C THR A 3 22.30 -2.38 -21.16
N PHE A 4 22.34 -2.28 -22.49
CA PHE A 4 22.72 -1.03 -23.17
C PHE A 4 21.58 -0.02 -23.03
N ARG A 5 21.93 1.23 -22.66
CA ARG A 5 20.97 2.33 -22.51
C ARG A 5 21.27 3.44 -23.51
N GLU A 6 20.22 3.97 -24.10
CA GLU A 6 20.28 5.14 -24.96
C GLU A 6 20.71 6.38 -24.17
N PHE A 7 21.64 7.12 -24.75
CA PHE A 7 22.23 8.32 -24.15
C PHE A 7 21.24 9.48 -24.26
N SER A 8 20.78 10.04 -23.14
CA SER A 8 19.91 11.23 -23.13
C SER A 8 20.64 12.44 -22.56
N HIS A 9 20.49 13.61 -23.19
CA HIS A 9 21.22 14.86 -22.87
C HIS A 9 20.86 15.56 -21.55
N TYR A 10 19.92 15.05 -20.75
CA TYR A 10 19.58 15.63 -19.44
C TYR A 10 20.48 15.08 -18.33
N THR A 11 20.91 15.95 -17.40
CA THR A 11 21.58 15.56 -16.15
C THR A 11 20.62 14.76 -15.27
N ARG A 12 20.60 13.43 -15.47
CA ARG A 12 19.92 12.51 -14.57
C ARG A 12 20.81 12.32 -13.34
N ASP A 13 20.33 12.76 -12.18
CA ASP A 13 20.97 12.47 -10.91
C ASP A 13 21.04 10.95 -10.73
N ARG A 14 22.25 10.39 -10.75
CA ARG A 14 22.52 8.95 -10.58
C ARG A 14 21.85 8.41 -9.32
N SER A 15 21.76 9.24 -8.28
CA SER A 15 21.11 8.96 -7.01
C SER A 15 19.62 8.65 -7.16
N ILE A 16 18.92 9.34 -8.07
CA ILE A 16 17.49 9.10 -8.33
C ILE A 16 17.29 7.74 -8.98
N GLU A 17 18.17 7.36 -9.89
CA GLU A 17 18.07 6.09 -10.60
C GLU A 17 18.42 4.91 -9.70
N ASP A 18 19.46 5.02 -8.88
CA ASP A 18 19.81 3.97 -7.92
C ASP A 18 18.71 3.78 -6.86
N ARG A 19 18.08 4.87 -6.39
CA ARG A 19 16.90 4.79 -5.51
C ARG A 19 15.71 4.09 -6.17
N LYS A 20 15.51 4.27 -7.48
CA LYS A 20 14.45 3.58 -8.23
C LYS A 20 14.73 2.09 -8.31
N ARG A 21 15.94 1.69 -8.72
CA ARG A 21 16.33 0.27 -8.76
C ARG A 21 16.22 -0.40 -7.40
N HIS A 22 16.65 0.30 -6.35
CA HIS A 22 16.53 -0.19 -4.98
C HIS A 22 15.07 -0.43 -4.59
N ARG A 23 14.17 0.52 -4.92
CA ARG A 23 12.73 0.34 -4.69
C ARG A 23 12.18 -0.86 -5.49
N GLU A 24 12.53 -1.01 -6.75
CA GLU A 24 12.09 -2.14 -7.60
C GLU A 24 12.56 -3.51 -7.05
N LEU A 25 13.79 -3.56 -6.51
CA LEU A 25 14.35 -4.77 -5.89
C LEU A 25 13.68 -5.11 -4.56
N ILE A 26 13.33 -4.08 -3.78
CA ILE A 26 12.49 -4.24 -2.57
C ILE A 26 11.11 -4.76 -2.96
N GLU A 27 10.44 -4.12 -3.92
CA GLU A 27 9.10 -4.51 -4.38
C GLU A 27 9.08 -5.96 -4.89
N SER A 28 10.05 -6.38 -5.71
CA SER A 28 10.16 -7.77 -6.18
C SER A 28 10.45 -8.77 -5.06
N SER A 29 11.31 -8.42 -4.09
CA SER A 29 11.59 -9.30 -2.94
C SER A 29 10.37 -9.47 -2.03
N ILE A 30 9.63 -8.39 -1.82
CA ILE A 30 8.36 -8.41 -1.08
C ILE A 30 7.36 -9.31 -1.81
N LYS A 31 7.24 -9.15 -3.12
CA LYS A 31 6.37 -9.93 -4.00
C LYS A 31 6.59 -11.45 -3.85
N ASP A 32 7.84 -11.88 -3.93
CA ASP A 32 8.21 -13.29 -3.84
C ASP A 32 7.96 -13.87 -2.44
N ASN A 33 8.13 -13.06 -1.39
CA ASN A 33 8.03 -13.49 0.00
C ASN A 33 6.61 -13.42 0.59
N ILE A 34 5.74 -12.52 0.10
CA ILE A 34 4.38 -12.33 0.61
C ILE A 34 3.55 -13.62 0.54
N SER A 35 3.66 -14.39 -0.56
CA SER A 35 2.90 -15.64 -0.75
C SER A 35 3.17 -16.66 0.37
N ASN A 36 4.42 -16.74 0.83
CA ASN A 36 4.82 -17.64 1.90
C ASN A 36 4.36 -17.13 3.26
N LEU A 37 4.49 -15.82 3.53
CA LEU A 37 4.07 -15.20 4.79
C LEU A 37 2.56 -15.30 5.05
N ILE A 38 1.73 -15.13 4.01
CA ILE A 38 0.27 -15.27 4.16
C ILE A 38 -0.12 -16.74 4.43
N SER A 39 0.63 -17.68 3.87
CA SER A 39 0.42 -19.11 4.08
C SER A 39 0.79 -19.54 5.50
N GLU A 40 1.78 -18.88 6.13
CA GLU A 40 2.24 -19.13 7.49
C GLU A 40 1.33 -18.54 8.58
N LYS A 41 0.21 -19.24 8.83
CA LYS A 41 -0.55 -19.44 10.09
C LYS A 41 -0.88 -18.28 11.05
N SER A 42 -0.46 -17.03 10.85
CA SER A 42 -0.47 -16.00 11.90
C SER A 42 -1.45 -14.83 11.73
N ILE A 43 -2.16 -14.75 10.60
CA ILE A 43 -2.96 -13.56 10.27
C ILE A 43 -4.34 -13.55 10.94
N ILE A 44 -4.94 -14.73 11.17
CA ILE A 44 -6.40 -14.84 11.38
C ILE A 44 -6.88 -14.36 12.78
N LYS A 45 -5.99 -14.03 13.74
CA LYS A 45 -6.44 -13.82 15.12
C LYS A 45 -6.60 -12.37 15.61
N ASN A 46 -5.90 -11.36 15.10
CA ASN A 46 -5.94 -10.03 15.76
C ASN A 46 -6.11 -8.90 14.75
N VAL A 47 -7.26 -8.23 14.84
CA VAL A 47 -7.51 -6.89 14.30
C VAL A 47 -6.64 -5.94 15.12
N ASP A 48 -5.59 -5.41 14.49
CA ASP A 48 -4.93 -4.11 14.77
C ASP A 48 -3.60 -4.07 14.00
N ASN A 49 -3.22 -2.88 13.52
CA ASN A 49 -2.04 -2.54 12.69
C ASN A 49 -0.76 -3.34 13.00
N LYS A 50 -0.68 -4.58 12.54
CA LYS A 50 0.53 -5.39 12.66
C LYS A 50 1.48 -5.01 11.53
N VAL A 51 2.68 -4.67 11.96
CA VAL A 51 3.85 -4.54 11.11
C VAL A 51 4.42 -5.93 10.91
N VAL A 52 4.41 -6.42 9.68
CA VAL A 52 5.02 -7.70 9.30
C VAL A 52 6.46 -7.40 8.88
N LYS A 53 7.42 -8.08 9.51
CA LYS A 53 8.83 -7.98 9.17
C LYS A 53 9.14 -8.92 8.01
N ILE A 54 9.51 -8.36 6.87
CA ILE A 54 9.94 -9.15 5.70
C ILE A 54 11.46 -9.11 5.64
N PRO A 55 12.13 -10.27 5.72
CA PRO A 55 13.56 -10.35 5.46
C PRO A 55 13.80 -10.11 3.96
N LEU A 56 14.59 -9.09 3.65
CA LEU A 56 15.04 -8.80 2.30
C LEU A 56 16.46 -9.35 2.12
N LYS A 57 16.74 -9.90 0.95
CA LYS A 57 18.11 -10.24 0.56
C LYS A 57 18.85 -8.93 0.30
N GLY A 58 19.88 -8.63 1.10
CA GLY A 58 20.76 -7.50 0.85
C GLY A 58 21.41 -7.57 -0.52
N LEU A 59 21.45 -6.42 -1.22
CA LEU A 59 22.25 -6.26 -2.42
C LEU A 59 23.69 -5.98 -1.97
N LYS A 60 24.66 -6.77 -2.44
CA LYS A 60 26.08 -6.54 -2.15
C LYS A 60 26.55 -5.27 -2.87
N GLU A 61 26.78 -4.20 -2.12
CA GLU A 61 27.47 -3.02 -2.65
C GLU A 61 28.99 -3.26 -2.59
N TYR A 62 29.64 -3.21 -3.75
CA TYR A 62 31.10 -3.23 -3.80
C TYR A 62 31.63 -1.88 -3.31
N TYR A 63 32.33 -1.88 -2.18
CA TYR A 63 33.08 -0.71 -1.73
C TYR A 63 34.56 -0.87 -2.08
N PHE A 64 35.17 0.22 -2.54
CA PHE A 64 36.61 0.24 -2.78
C PHE A 64 37.35 0.35 -1.44
N LYS A 65 38.12 -0.67 -1.09
CA LYS A 65 39.10 -0.57 0.01
C LYS A 65 40.31 0.16 -0.54
N PHE A 66 40.45 1.44 -0.21
CA PHE A 66 41.66 2.20 -0.53
C PHE A 66 42.82 1.63 0.29
N GLY A 67 43.69 0.87 -0.37
CA GLY A 67 45.00 0.52 0.19
C GLY A 67 45.84 1.79 0.30
N LYS A 68 46.55 1.96 1.41
CA LYS A 68 47.61 2.96 1.46
C LYS A 68 48.71 2.50 0.50
N ASN A 69 48.83 3.16 -0.65
CA ASN A 69 50.02 3.04 -1.50
C ASN A 69 51.17 3.79 -0.83
N GLU A 70 51.70 3.24 0.26
CA GLU A 70 52.98 3.68 0.79
C GLU A 70 54.06 3.00 -0.07
N GLU A 71 54.87 3.81 -0.77
CA GLU A 71 56.05 3.33 -1.49
C GLU A 71 57.11 2.93 -0.46
N GLY A 72 56.99 1.72 0.07
CA GLY A 72 58.01 1.12 0.93
C GLY A 72 59.25 0.79 0.11
N VAL A 73 60.33 1.56 0.28
CA VAL A 73 61.65 1.20 -0.28
C VAL A 73 62.22 0.06 0.56
N CYS A 74 62.14 -1.17 0.05
CA CYS A 74 62.79 -2.33 0.64
C CYS A 74 64.25 -2.37 0.13
N SER A 75 65.23 -2.15 1.01
CA SER A 75 66.64 -2.31 0.64
C SER A 75 67.02 -3.78 0.73
N LEU A 76 67.18 -4.44 -0.42
CA LEU A 76 67.66 -5.81 -0.54
C LEU A 76 69.08 -5.79 -1.14
N MET A 77 70.03 -6.45 -0.49
CA MET A 77 71.46 -6.41 -0.86
C MET A 77 71.87 -7.41 -1.94
N ASP A 78 70.98 -8.28 -2.44
CA ASP A 78 71.33 -9.30 -3.44
C ASP A 78 70.37 -9.34 -4.65
N GLU A 79 70.88 -9.82 -5.80
CA GLU A 79 70.23 -9.78 -7.13
C GLU A 79 68.86 -10.50 -7.17
N VAL A 80 67.80 -9.73 -7.41
CA VAL A 80 66.41 -10.21 -7.48
C VAL A 80 66.05 -10.68 -8.89
N LYS A 81 65.36 -11.83 -9.01
CA LYS A 81 64.78 -12.31 -10.27
C LYS A 81 63.31 -11.91 -10.38
N LYS A 82 62.86 -11.68 -11.62
CA LYS A 82 61.47 -11.28 -11.94
C LYS A 82 60.49 -12.40 -11.54
N GLY A 83 59.84 -12.24 -10.39
CA GLY A 83 58.84 -13.19 -9.88
C GLY A 83 58.74 -13.28 -8.34
N ASP A 84 59.72 -12.75 -7.61
CA ASP A 84 59.74 -12.85 -6.14
C ASP A 84 58.70 -11.93 -5.47
N LYS A 85 57.91 -12.50 -4.56
CA LYS A 85 56.91 -11.77 -3.75
C LYS A 85 57.53 -11.36 -2.43
N ILE A 86 57.47 -10.06 -2.12
CA ILE A 86 57.93 -9.50 -0.85
C ILE A 86 56.84 -9.74 0.20
N LEU A 87 57.18 -10.40 1.31
CA LEU A 87 56.29 -10.57 2.45
C LEU A 87 56.34 -9.30 3.30
N ILE A 88 55.31 -8.45 3.19
CA ILE A 88 55.08 -7.38 4.17
C ILE A 88 54.50 -8.06 5.41
N SER A 89 55.27 -8.09 6.49
CA SER A 89 54.82 -8.61 7.77
C SER A 89 53.89 -7.58 8.42
N ASP A 90 52.59 -7.70 8.15
CA ASP A 90 51.56 -7.12 9.00
C ASP A 90 51.04 -8.19 9.95
N ASP A 91 51.51 -8.13 11.19
CA ASP A 91 50.91 -8.83 12.31
C ASP A 91 49.44 -8.39 12.47
N THR A 92 48.58 -9.38 12.68
CA THR A 92 47.15 -9.28 13.08
C THR A 92 46.20 -8.59 12.10
N LEU A 93 45.82 -9.31 11.05
CA LEU A 93 44.43 -9.33 10.60
C LEU A 93 43.99 -10.79 10.50
N MET A 94 43.16 -11.21 11.47
CA MET A 94 42.38 -12.43 11.35
C MET A 94 41.67 -12.41 10.00
N GLY A 95 41.97 -13.43 9.19
CA GLY A 95 41.23 -13.69 7.97
C GLY A 95 39.75 -13.79 8.30
N ALA A 96 38.96 -12.86 7.77
CA ALA A 96 37.53 -12.98 7.73
C ALA A 96 37.20 -14.28 6.97
N SER A 97 36.40 -15.15 7.58
CA SER A 97 35.86 -16.32 6.90
C SER A 97 35.13 -15.88 5.64
N ASP A 98 35.46 -16.47 4.49
CA ASP A 98 34.74 -16.33 3.21
C ASP A 98 33.32 -16.95 3.25
N GLU A 99 32.74 -17.14 4.44
CA GLU A 99 31.36 -17.55 4.56
C GLU A 99 30.47 -16.32 4.36
N GLU A 100 29.68 -16.38 3.29
CA GLU A 100 28.77 -15.31 2.87
C GLU A 100 27.76 -15.00 3.98
N GLY A 101 28.05 -13.97 4.77
CA GLY A 101 27.05 -13.31 5.60
C GLY A 101 26.00 -12.70 4.69
N VAL A 102 24.80 -13.28 4.65
CA VAL A 102 23.66 -12.67 4.00
C VAL A 102 23.17 -11.55 4.90
N ASP A 103 23.40 -10.30 4.50
CA ASP A 103 22.83 -9.15 5.19
C ASP A 103 21.30 -9.18 4.98
N ILE A 104 20.57 -9.51 6.05
CA ILE A 104 19.11 -9.53 6.07
C ILE A 104 18.65 -8.14 6.48
N TYR A 105 18.08 -7.39 5.54
CA TYR A 105 17.38 -6.15 5.88
C TYR A 105 15.94 -6.49 6.30
N GLU A 106 15.52 -6.04 7.48
CA GLU A 106 14.13 -6.16 7.90
C GLU A 106 13.35 -4.93 7.43
N SER A 107 12.39 -5.13 6.53
CA SER A 107 11.43 -4.09 6.17
C SER A 107 10.13 -4.28 6.95
N GLU A 108 9.59 -3.16 7.42
CA GLU A 108 8.33 -3.09 8.16
C GLU A 108 7.18 -2.76 7.20
N ILE A 109 6.30 -3.73 6.91
CA ILE A 109 5.16 -3.54 6.01
C ILE A 109 3.84 -3.72 6.76
N THR A 110 2.87 -2.87 6.44
CA THR A 110 1.52 -3.00 6.99
C THR A 110 0.76 -4.14 6.33
N LEU A 111 -0.11 -4.82 7.07
CA LEU A 111 -0.88 -5.94 6.54
C LEU A 111 -1.73 -5.55 5.31
N ASP A 112 -2.34 -4.37 5.31
CA ASP A 112 -3.15 -3.88 4.20
C ASP A 112 -2.33 -3.64 2.93
N GLU A 113 -1.10 -3.13 3.09
CA GLU A 113 -0.17 -2.92 1.97
C GLU A 113 0.29 -4.26 1.37
N ALA A 114 0.62 -5.24 2.21
CA ALA A 114 0.96 -6.59 1.75
C ALA A 114 -0.20 -7.26 0.97
N ILE A 115 -1.44 -7.07 1.44
CA ILE A 115 -2.63 -7.59 0.75
C ILE A 115 -2.84 -6.91 -0.61
N ASN A 116 -2.63 -5.60 -0.69
CA ASN A 116 -2.77 -4.86 -1.95
C ASN A 116 -1.74 -5.31 -3.00
N ILE A 117 -0.48 -5.48 -2.59
CA ILE A 117 0.58 -6.01 -3.47
C ILE A 117 0.19 -7.40 -3.99
N LEU A 118 -0.35 -8.28 -3.13
CA LEU A 118 -0.84 -9.60 -3.55
C LEU A 118 -1.99 -9.50 -4.58
N PHE A 119 -2.91 -8.55 -4.41
CA PHE A 119 -4.02 -8.40 -5.37
C PHE A 119 -3.57 -7.82 -6.71
N GLU A 120 -2.56 -6.96 -6.72
CA GLU A 120 -1.94 -6.46 -7.96
C GLU A 120 -1.32 -7.62 -8.75
N ASP A 121 -0.67 -8.56 -8.07
CA ASP A 121 -0.08 -9.76 -8.67
C ASP A 121 -1.10 -10.73 -9.25
N CYS A 122 -2.26 -10.85 -8.59
CA CYS A 122 -3.33 -11.73 -9.05
C CYS A 122 -3.93 -11.29 -10.39
N ASN A 123 -3.49 -10.16 -10.98
CA ASN A 123 -3.82 -9.69 -12.33
C ASN A 123 -5.30 -9.89 -12.67
N LEU A 124 -6.20 -9.51 -11.76
CA LEU A 124 -7.64 -9.79 -11.84
C LEU A 124 -8.25 -9.05 -13.04
N PRO A 125 -8.41 -9.70 -14.22
CA PRO A 125 -8.67 -8.98 -15.47
C PRO A 125 -10.12 -8.48 -15.54
N ASN A 126 -11.00 -9.07 -14.73
CA ASN A 126 -12.43 -8.75 -14.64
C ASN A 126 -12.80 -7.95 -13.37
N LEU A 127 -11.85 -7.26 -12.73
CA LEU A 127 -12.12 -6.43 -11.56
C LEU A 127 -12.96 -5.18 -11.89
N ARG A 128 -12.95 -4.75 -13.15
CA ARG A 128 -13.72 -3.58 -13.58
C ARG A 128 -15.20 -3.88 -13.56
N ASN A 129 -15.93 -3.03 -12.85
CA ASN A 129 -17.38 -3.03 -12.76
C ASN A 129 -18.03 -3.29 -14.13
N LYS A 130 -18.59 -4.49 -14.33
CA LYS A 130 -19.86 -4.55 -15.08
C LYS A 130 -20.73 -3.49 -14.43
N LYS A 131 -21.40 -2.66 -15.22
CA LYS A 131 -22.34 -1.65 -14.72
C LYS A 131 -23.44 -2.41 -13.96
N TYR A 132 -23.18 -2.79 -12.72
CA TYR A 132 -24.17 -3.37 -11.84
C TYR A 132 -25.27 -2.33 -11.78
N THR A 133 -26.50 -2.81 -11.89
CA THR A 133 -27.74 -2.07 -11.73
C THR A 133 -27.66 -1.27 -10.42
N GLU A 134 -27.15 -0.04 -10.50
CA GLU A 134 -27.14 0.91 -9.39
C GLU A 134 -28.60 1.19 -9.08
N ILE A 135 -29.08 0.68 -7.95
CA ILE A 135 -30.43 0.99 -7.50
C ILE A 135 -30.31 2.32 -6.75
N GLU A 136 -30.97 3.33 -7.30
CA GLU A 136 -31.11 4.60 -6.62
C GLU A 136 -32.08 4.43 -5.45
N LEU A 137 -31.56 4.38 -4.23
CA LEU A 137 -32.39 4.41 -3.03
C LEU A 137 -32.58 5.86 -2.57
N ASP A 138 -33.81 6.17 -2.17
CA ASP A 138 -34.15 7.46 -1.58
C ASP A 138 -33.70 7.49 -0.12
N ALA A 139 -32.46 7.89 0.13
CA ALA A 139 -31.87 7.97 1.47
C ALA A 139 -32.28 9.23 2.26
N GLY A 140 -33.47 9.77 1.96
CA GLY A 140 -34.05 10.94 2.61
C GLY A 140 -33.96 12.24 1.80
N PHE A 141 -34.22 13.36 2.47
CA PHE A 141 -34.39 14.67 1.83
C PHE A 141 -33.24 15.63 2.16
N LYS A 142 -32.69 16.29 1.14
CA LYS A 142 -31.74 17.40 1.30
C LYS A 142 -32.44 18.73 1.03
N LYS A 143 -32.14 19.76 1.85
CA LYS A 143 -32.59 21.13 1.59
C LYS A 143 -31.88 21.67 0.35
N LYS A 144 -32.62 21.95 -0.74
CA LYS A 144 -32.10 22.52 -2.00
C LYS A 144 -32.62 23.93 -2.21
N GLY A 145 -32.10 24.89 -1.45
CA GLY A 145 -32.42 26.31 -1.60
C GLY A 145 -33.80 26.70 -1.08
N ILE A 146 -34.24 27.89 -1.48
CA ILE A 146 -35.42 28.57 -0.94
C ILE A 146 -36.39 28.91 -2.07
N VAL A 147 -37.67 28.59 -1.88
CA VAL A 147 -38.77 28.81 -2.83
C VAL A 147 -39.84 29.71 -2.21
N ARG A 148 -40.66 30.36 -3.04
CA ARG A 148 -41.74 31.27 -2.58
C ARG A 148 -42.98 30.53 -2.06
N LYS A 149 -43.28 29.36 -2.63
CA LYS A 149 -44.45 28.54 -2.28
C LYS A 149 -44.00 27.20 -1.71
N GLY A 150 -44.72 26.68 -0.72
CA GLY A 150 -44.38 25.44 -0.03
C GLY A 150 -45.31 25.17 1.16
N ILE A 151 -45.06 24.04 1.83
CA ILE A 151 -45.86 23.56 2.96
C ILE A 151 -45.41 24.29 4.24
N TYR A 152 -46.35 24.72 5.09
CA TYR A 152 -46.11 25.52 6.30
C TYR A 152 -44.94 25.05 7.21
N PRO A 153 -44.81 23.74 7.54
CA PRO A 153 -43.67 23.21 8.29
C PRO A 153 -42.27 23.50 7.70
N ARG A 154 -42.18 23.81 6.40
CA ARG A 154 -40.91 24.10 5.71
C ARG A 154 -40.59 25.60 5.64
N LEU A 155 -41.33 26.44 6.34
CA LEU A 155 -41.19 27.89 6.29
C LEU A 155 -39.80 28.34 6.78
N ALA A 156 -39.11 29.13 5.95
CA ALA A 156 -37.75 29.59 6.18
C ALA A 156 -37.73 30.83 7.09
N LYS A 157 -38.09 30.65 8.36
CA LYS A 157 -38.22 31.73 9.37
C LYS A 157 -37.00 32.64 9.42
N LYS A 158 -35.78 32.07 9.48
CA LYS A 158 -34.52 32.85 9.52
C LYS A 158 -34.34 33.75 8.30
N HIS A 159 -34.73 33.29 7.11
CA HIS A 159 -34.61 34.07 5.88
C HIS A 159 -35.67 35.17 5.80
N MET A 160 -36.90 34.88 6.23
CA MET A 160 -37.98 35.87 6.29
C MET A 160 -37.68 36.99 7.30
N LEU A 161 -37.10 36.65 8.46
CA LEU A 161 -36.65 37.65 9.44
C LEU A 161 -35.61 38.61 8.86
N LYS A 162 -34.66 38.12 8.05
CA LYS A 162 -33.71 38.99 7.35
C LYS A 162 -34.40 39.94 6.36
N ILE A 163 -35.47 39.51 5.69
CA ILE A 163 -36.26 40.36 4.80
C ILE A 163 -37.05 41.40 5.59
N LYS A 164 -37.68 41.01 6.71
CA LYS A 164 -38.44 41.90 7.59
C LYS A 164 -37.58 43.03 8.15
N ARG A 165 -36.29 42.78 8.41
CA ARG A 165 -35.33 43.79 8.87
C ARG A 165 -35.06 44.93 7.87
N ARG A 166 -35.48 44.82 6.60
CA ARG A 166 -35.19 45.82 5.56
C ARG A 166 -36.10 47.06 5.57
N ASN A 167 -36.58 47.50 6.74
CA ASN A 167 -37.46 48.68 6.90
C ASN A 167 -38.58 48.80 5.86
N ARG A 168 -39.18 47.68 5.47
CA ARG A 168 -40.34 47.63 4.58
C ARG A 168 -41.42 46.74 5.17
N PRO A 169 -42.71 47.07 4.97
CA PRO A 169 -43.80 46.23 5.47
C PRO A 169 -43.71 44.82 4.88
N PHE A 170 -43.90 43.81 5.74
CA PHE A 170 -43.84 42.40 5.34
C PHE A 170 -45.06 42.05 4.49
N ARG A 171 -44.85 41.56 3.27
CA ARG A 171 -45.93 41.18 2.33
C ARG A 171 -46.02 39.66 2.20
N ASN A 172 -47.18 39.15 1.77
CA ASN A 172 -47.38 37.72 1.49
C ASN A 172 -46.40 37.17 0.43
N THR A 173 -45.89 38.03 -0.45
CA THR A 173 -44.85 37.69 -1.45
C THR A 173 -43.47 37.37 -0.85
N ASP A 174 -43.25 37.77 0.41
CA ASP A 174 -41.99 37.59 1.13
C ASP A 174 -41.93 36.28 1.91
N ILE A 175 -43.02 35.50 1.90
CA ILE A 175 -43.04 34.16 2.47
C ILE A 175 -42.09 33.27 1.67
N ARG A 176 -41.25 32.52 2.38
CA ARG A 176 -40.22 31.67 1.80
C ARG A 176 -40.20 30.32 2.50
N TYR A 177 -39.94 29.25 1.74
CA TYR A 177 -39.90 27.87 2.21
C TYR A 177 -38.61 27.19 1.79
N TYR A 178 -38.12 26.26 2.60
CA TYR A 178 -37.03 25.37 2.21
C TYR A 178 -37.53 24.34 1.21
N ASN A 179 -36.92 24.32 0.03
CA ASN A 179 -37.17 23.26 -0.94
C ASN A 179 -36.44 21.99 -0.47
N LYS A 180 -37.13 20.85 -0.53
CA LYS A 180 -36.54 19.53 -0.23
C LYS A 180 -36.47 18.75 -1.52
N LYS A 181 -35.29 18.26 -1.89
CA LYS A 181 -35.14 17.26 -2.96
C LYS A 181 -34.74 15.93 -2.35
N THR A 182 -35.26 14.84 -2.91
CA THR A 182 -34.80 13.50 -2.58
C THR A 182 -33.31 13.41 -2.87
N ARG A 183 -32.55 12.96 -1.88
CA ARG A 183 -31.14 12.65 -2.04
C ARG A 183 -31.08 11.18 -2.39
N LYS A 184 -30.85 10.92 -3.67
CA LYS A 184 -30.57 9.58 -4.16
C LYS A 184 -29.16 9.19 -3.70
N ILE A 185 -29.05 8.07 -2.98
CA ILE A 185 -27.76 7.44 -2.69
C ILE A 185 -27.70 6.16 -3.52
N ARG A 186 -26.54 5.93 -4.11
CA ARG A 186 -26.26 4.74 -4.89
C ARG A 186 -25.79 3.65 -3.95
N HIS A 187 -26.48 2.52 -3.93
CA HIS A 187 -26.08 1.32 -3.20
C HIS A 187 -25.80 0.17 -4.17
N SER A 188 -24.88 -0.73 -3.82
CA SER A 188 -24.63 -1.98 -4.52
C SER A 188 -25.36 -3.13 -3.82
N ASN A 189 -26.15 -3.91 -4.56
CA ASN A 189 -26.89 -5.07 -4.05
C ASN A 189 -26.05 -6.34 -4.19
N ALA A 190 -24.98 -6.46 -3.43
CA ALA A 190 -24.24 -7.71 -3.32
C ALA A 190 -24.14 -8.10 -1.84
N VAL A 191 -24.57 -9.32 -1.53
CA VAL A 191 -24.41 -9.93 -0.21
C VAL A 191 -23.46 -11.11 -0.39
N ILE A 192 -22.39 -11.13 0.40
CA ILE A 192 -21.40 -12.20 0.43
C ILE A 192 -21.64 -13.01 1.70
N ILE A 193 -21.91 -14.30 1.55
CA ILE A 193 -22.12 -15.22 2.68
C ILE A 193 -21.01 -16.27 2.61
N CYS A 194 -20.17 -16.32 3.64
CA CYS A 194 -19.10 -17.32 3.78
C CYS A 194 -19.55 -18.41 4.77
N ILE A 195 -19.71 -19.64 4.27
CA ILE A 195 -20.08 -20.82 5.07
C ILE A 195 -19.04 -21.92 4.83
N MET A 196 -18.55 -22.53 5.90
CA MET A 196 -17.65 -23.70 5.84
C MET A 196 -18.20 -24.89 6.61
N ASP A 197 -17.93 -26.09 6.11
CA ASP A 197 -18.22 -27.34 6.82
C ASP A 197 -17.23 -27.56 7.99
N THR A 198 -17.74 -28.05 9.11
CA THR A 198 -16.96 -28.38 10.31
C THR A 198 -16.80 -29.88 10.54
N SER A 199 -17.36 -30.72 9.65
CA SER A 199 -17.35 -32.19 9.71
C SER A 199 -15.95 -32.82 9.81
N GLY A 200 -15.90 -34.12 10.12
CA GLY A 200 -14.65 -34.89 10.29
C GLY A 200 -13.76 -34.94 9.03
N SER A 201 -14.32 -34.73 7.84
CA SER A 201 -13.56 -34.66 6.57
C SER A 201 -12.76 -33.35 6.42
N MET A 202 -13.12 -32.33 7.20
CA MET A 202 -12.46 -31.04 7.27
C MET A 202 -11.39 -31.05 8.36
N GLY A 203 -10.21 -31.53 7.98
CA GLY A 203 -8.99 -31.45 8.79
C GLY A 203 -8.57 -30.01 9.09
N HIS A 204 -7.66 -29.84 10.06
CA HIS A 204 -7.21 -28.52 10.54
C HIS A 204 -6.60 -27.64 9.45
N THR A 205 -5.88 -28.22 8.48
CA THR A 205 -5.25 -27.51 7.37
C THR A 205 -6.28 -26.90 6.42
N LYS A 206 -7.30 -27.69 6.02
CA LYS A 206 -8.40 -27.21 5.16
C LYS A 206 -9.23 -26.14 5.84
N LYS A 207 -9.51 -26.31 7.14
CA LYS A 207 -10.22 -25.30 7.94
C LYS A 207 -9.44 -23.98 8.01
N TYR A 208 -8.12 -24.06 8.16
CA TYR A 208 -7.25 -22.90 8.15
C TYR A 208 -7.27 -22.18 6.80
N LEU A 209 -7.11 -22.93 5.69
CA LEU A 209 -7.13 -22.38 4.34
C LEU A 209 -8.47 -21.72 3.97
N ALA A 210 -9.59 -22.32 4.38
CA ALA A 210 -10.91 -21.73 4.16
C ALA A 210 -11.05 -20.39 4.91
N ARG A 211 -10.59 -20.32 6.16
CA ARG A 211 -10.62 -19.08 6.95
C ARG A 211 -9.71 -17.99 6.37
N SER A 212 -8.51 -18.33 5.90
CA SER A 212 -7.61 -17.35 5.25
C SER A 212 -8.22 -16.84 3.94
N PHE A 213 -8.84 -17.72 3.16
CA PHE A 213 -9.57 -17.32 1.96
C PHE A 213 -10.72 -16.35 2.25
N TYR A 214 -11.56 -16.63 3.27
CA TYR A 214 -12.64 -15.72 3.65
C TYR A 214 -12.12 -14.36 4.12
N PHE A 215 -11.00 -14.35 4.83
CA PHE A 215 -10.35 -13.11 5.26
C PHE A 215 -9.88 -12.27 4.08
N LEU A 216 -9.19 -12.89 3.10
CA LEU A 216 -8.76 -12.20 1.88
C LEU A 216 -9.96 -11.66 1.09
N LEU A 217 -11.02 -12.46 0.96
CA LEU A 217 -12.24 -12.05 0.27
C LEU A 217 -12.91 -10.85 0.97
N TYR A 218 -12.94 -10.84 2.31
CA TYR A 218 -13.43 -9.71 3.08
C TYR A 218 -12.62 -8.44 2.82
N GLN A 219 -11.29 -8.51 2.89
CA GLN A 219 -10.46 -7.32 2.63
C GLN A 219 -10.56 -6.83 1.19
N PHE A 220 -10.63 -7.75 0.23
CA PHE A 220 -10.89 -7.42 -1.15
C PHE A 220 -12.21 -6.67 -1.32
N SER A 221 -13.29 -7.12 -0.68
CA SER A 221 -14.59 -6.46 -0.75
C SER A 221 -14.56 -5.07 -0.10
N MET A 222 -13.81 -4.90 0.99
CA MET A 222 -13.69 -3.61 1.67
C MET A 222 -12.94 -2.58 0.80
N ASN A 223 -11.84 -2.99 0.18
CA ASN A 223 -11.07 -2.12 -0.71
C ASN A 223 -11.85 -1.79 -2.01
N SER A 224 -12.55 -2.79 -2.58
CA SER A 224 -13.30 -2.62 -3.83
C SER A 224 -14.59 -1.80 -3.67
N TYR A 225 -15.23 -1.83 -2.48
CA TYR A 225 -16.52 -1.19 -2.23
C TYR A 225 -16.51 -0.28 -0.97
N PRO A 226 -15.86 0.90 -1.04
CA PRO A 226 -15.66 1.78 0.12
C PRO A 226 -16.94 2.42 0.68
N ASN A 227 -18.06 2.33 -0.04
CA ASN A 227 -19.34 2.93 0.39
C ASN A 227 -20.16 2.05 1.34
N ASN A 228 -19.76 0.81 1.61
CA ASN A 228 -20.62 -0.16 2.30
C ASN A 228 -20.64 -0.06 3.84
N LEU A 229 -19.69 0.64 4.47
CA LEU A 229 -19.49 0.53 5.93
C LEU A 229 -19.50 1.84 6.72
N LYS A 230 -19.91 2.97 6.14
CA LYS A 230 -20.06 4.23 6.92
C LYS A 230 -21.27 4.25 7.87
N ASN A 231 -22.07 3.18 7.94
CA ASN A 231 -23.26 3.09 8.77
C ASN A 231 -23.32 1.73 9.48
N SER A 232 -22.42 1.50 10.44
CA SER A 232 -22.63 0.55 11.53
C SER A 232 -22.12 1.17 12.81
#